data_AF-A0A0N1C1N7-F1
#
_entry.id   AF-A0A0N1C1N7-F1
#
_cell.length_a   1.000
_cell.length_b   1.000
_cell.length_c   1.000
_cell.angle_alpha   90.00
_cell.angle_beta   90.00
_cell.angle_gamma   90.00
#
_symmetry.space_group_name_H-M   'P 1'
#
loop_
_entity.id
_entity.type
_entity.pdbx_description
1 polymer ?
#
loop_
_entity_poly.entity_id
_entity_poly.type
_entity_poly.pdbx_seq_one_letter_code
_entity_poly.pdbx_strand_id
1 'polypeptide(L)'
;MKMPNANTRDATGFDARACDNISDNASALPFDLHDAETLHLALQQQLHSFVSAKQPDKTYIVADCEFRWNNTASDGYRAAEGASAPKRIRWPFDTIAAASWTVMRFKANETVEIEQPVVMSAQGADDTATERQMVEAFFAALAAEPNAVLISYGGETRDFAVLRRCAATYDLQMPPQLRESRLYHPAKLDLCMAMSVGAECVHLPELAAALSIPAKPSPSRSIGRMIEQGKWPAVREQVLADVLTTSVLAIYHLASHGVLTCNRADAVLALATAAKLAAPQDSFVTKTFVPWANGVKVRSRLRGVIDVAA
;
A
#
# COMPACT_ATOMS: atom_id res chain seq x y z
N MET A 1 16.32 -11.73 -53.88
CA MET A 1 15.01 -11.72 -54.53
C MET A 1 14.33 -10.41 -54.13
N LYS A 2 14.04 -9.54 -55.10
CA LYS A 2 13.48 -8.17 -54.95
C LYS A 2 11.97 -8.21 -54.68
N MET A 3 11.46 -7.14 -54.06
CA MET A 3 10.05 -6.85 -53.75
C MET A 3 9.09 -6.90 -54.95
N PRO A 4 7.77 -6.73 -54.70
CA PRO A 4 7.20 -5.42 -55.04
C PRO A 4 6.33 -4.77 -53.96
N ASN A 5 5.99 -3.51 -54.28
CA ASN A 5 5.59 -2.37 -53.46
C ASN A 5 4.12 -1.97 -53.73
N ALA A 6 3.64 -0.95 -52.99
CA ALA A 6 2.40 -0.15 -53.13
C ALA A 6 1.13 -0.76 -52.48
N ASN A 7 0.29 0.00 -51.74
CA ASN A 7 -0.22 1.32 -52.13
C ASN A 7 -0.65 2.18 -50.92
N THR A 8 -0.33 3.47 -51.00
CA THR A 8 -0.75 4.60 -50.16
C THR A 8 -2.17 5.06 -50.51
N ARG A 9 -2.90 5.64 -49.55
CA ARG A 9 -3.94 6.65 -49.82
C ARG A 9 -4.17 7.57 -48.61
N ASP A 10 -3.87 8.84 -48.84
CA ASP A 10 -4.20 10.02 -48.04
C ASP A 10 -5.70 10.23 -47.92
N ALA A 11 -6.12 10.84 -46.80
CA ALA A 11 -7.42 11.48 -46.65
C ALA A 11 -7.27 12.78 -45.86
N THR A 12 -6.78 13.82 -46.53
CA THR A 12 -7.01 15.23 -46.18
C THR A 12 -7.97 15.81 -47.21
N GLY A 13 -9.11 16.30 -46.75
CA GLY A 13 -10.16 16.84 -47.61
C GLY A 13 -11.16 17.68 -46.81
N PHE A 14 -10.71 18.87 -46.42
CA PHE A 14 -11.55 19.91 -45.83
C PHE A 14 -12.15 20.70 -47.01
N ASP A 15 -13.44 20.53 -47.30
CA ASP A 15 -14.14 21.28 -48.35
C ASP A 15 -14.79 22.54 -47.75
N ALA A 16 -14.27 23.68 -48.18
CA ALA A 16 -14.71 25.00 -47.81
C ALA A 16 -15.79 25.49 -48.77
N ARG A 17 -17.04 25.07 -48.57
CA ARG A 17 -18.22 25.66 -49.22
C ARG A 17 -19.45 25.56 -48.33
N ALA A 18 -19.68 26.59 -47.52
CA ALA A 18 -21.01 27.13 -47.18
C ALA A 18 -20.85 28.27 -46.15
N CYS A 19 -20.08 29.31 -46.51
CA CYS A 19 -20.38 30.65 -46.04
C CYS A 19 -21.38 31.20 -47.06
N ASP A 20 -22.67 31.19 -46.70
CA ASP A 20 -23.71 32.09 -47.21
C ASP A 20 -25.05 31.61 -46.64
N ASN A 21 -25.41 32.13 -45.46
CA ASN A 21 -26.78 32.38 -44.99
C ASN A 21 -26.71 32.85 -43.52
N ILE A 22 -26.16 34.05 -43.32
CA ILE A 22 -26.40 34.84 -42.11
C ILE A 22 -27.19 36.07 -42.54
N SER A 23 -28.51 35.94 -42.52
CA SER A 23 -29.41 37.08 -42.38
C SER A 23 -30.72 36.60 -41.76
N ASP A 24 -31.10 37.30 -40.69
CA ASP A 24 -32.46 37.44 -40.17
C ASP A 24 -33.05 36.27 -39.38
N ASN A 25 -32.74 36.24 -38.07
CA ASN A 25 -33.80 36.27 -37.04
C ASN A 25 -33.23 36.61 -35.67
N ALA A 26 -33.14 37.92 -35.40
CA ALA A 26 -33.09 38.43 -34.04
C ALA A 26 -34.51 38.39 -33.45
N SER A 27 -34.88 37.28 -32.82
CA SER A 27 -36.05 37.22 -31.97
C SER A 27 -35.67 36.58 -30.63
N ALA A 28 -35.82 37.40 -29.59
CA ALA A 28 -35.48 37.18 -28.19
C ALA A 28 -35.71 35.74 -27.67
N LEU A 29 -34.66 35.18 -27.06
CA LEU A 29 -34.84 34.13 -26.05
C LEU A 29 -35.24 34.80 -24.73
N PRO A 30 -36.37 34.44 -24.10
CA PRO A 30 -36.67 34.88 -22.75
C PRO A 30 -35.83 34.02 -21.80
N PHE A 31 -34.76 34.58 -21.24
CA PHE A 31 -34.10 33.97 -20.11
C PHE A 31 -34.97 34.24 -18.88
N ASP A 32 -35.81 33.27 -18.53
CA ASP A 32 -36.68 33.34 -17.36
C ASP A 32 -35.82 33.27 -16.08
N LEU A 33 -35.90 34.30 -15.24
CA LEU A 33 -35.09 34.43 -14.02
C LEU A 33 -35.42 33.33 -12.99
N HIS A 34 -36.57 32.65 -13.10
CA HIS A 34 -36.90 31.48 -12.28
C HIS A 34 -36.04 30.24 -12.59
N ASP A 35 -35.47 30.15 -13.79
CA ASP A 35 -34.65 29.01 -14.20
C ASP A 35 -33.23 29.09 -13.61
N ALA A 36 -32.74 30.31 -13.35
CA ALA A 36 -31.42 30.54 -12.76
C ALA A 36 -31.37 30.18 -11.26
N GLU A 37 -32.42 30.52 -10.49
CA GLU A 37 -32.51 30.12 -9.07
C GLU A 37 -32.71 28.62 -8.93
N THR A 38 -33.52 28.01 -9.80
CA THR A 38 -33.74 26.55 -9.83
C THR A 38 -32.45 25.81 -10.20
N LEU A 39 -31.71 26.31 -11.19
CA LEU A 39 -30.40 25.78 -11.57
C LEU A 39 -29.36 25.96 -10.45
N HIS A 40 -29.36 27.12 -9.76
CA HIS A 40 -28.48 27.37 -8.63
C HIS A 40 -28.78 26.42 -7.46
N LEU A 41 -30.06 26.19 -7.15
CA LEU A 41 -30.47 25.25 -6.10
C LEU A 41 -30.14 23.81 -6.47
N ALA A 42 -30.32 23.42 -7.74
CA ALA A 42 -29.96 22.09 -8.25
C ALA A 42 -28.43 21.88 -8.21
N LEU A 43 -27.64 22.89 -8.57
CA LEU A 43 -26.18 22.87 -8.45
C LEU A 43 -25.74 22.83 -6.99
N GLN A 44 -26.39 23.58 -6.09
CA GLN A 44 -26.11 23.50 -4.65
C GLN A 44 -26.47 22.14 -4.08
N GLN A 45 -27.58 21.53 -4.49
CA GLN A 45 -27.97 20.18 -4.07
C GLN A 45 -27.04 19.10 -4.65
N GLN A 46 -26.60 19.24 -5.91
CA GLN A 46 -25.58 18.37 -6.47
C GLN A 46 -24.23 18.55 -5.77
N LEU A 47 -23.77 19.77 -5.52
CA LEU A 47 -22.56 20.06 -4.75
C LEU A 47 -22.69 19.51 -3.33
N HIS A 48 -23.82 19.69 -2.65
CA HIS A 48 -24.08 19.07 -1.36
C HIS A 48 -24.07 17.56 -1.44
N SER A 49 -24.60 16.93 -2.50
CA SER A 49 -24.58 15.47 -2.67
C SER A 49 -23.17 14.94 -2.98
N PHE A 50 -22.35 15.71 -3.71
CA PHE A 50 -20.95 15.40 -3.99
C PHE A 50 -20.06 15.61 -2.76
N VAL A 51 -20.33 16.64 -1.96
CA VAL A 51 -19.63 16.94 -0.70
C VAL A 51 -20.13 16.04 0.45
N SER A 52 -21.38 15.58 0.41
CA SER A 52 -22.02 14.74 1.42
C SER A 52 -22.07 13.25 1.07
N ALA A 53 -21.52 12.82 -0.07
CA ALA A 53 -21.26 11.41 -0.33
C ALA A 53 -20.14 10.95 0.61
N LYS A 54 -20.53 10.66 1.85
CA LYS A 54 -19.65 10.10 2.88
C LYS A 54 -18.91 8.91 2.29
N GLN A 55 -17.59 8.99 2.28
CA GLN A 55 -16.78 7.86 1.88
C GLN A 55 -17.17 6.66 2.76
N PRO A 56 -17.42 5.46 2.17
CA PRO A 56 -17.70 4.29 2.98
C PRO A 56 -16.50 3.95 3.85
N ASP A 57 -16.75 3.40 5.04
CA ASP A 57 -15.70 2.90 5.92
C ASP A 57 -14.73 1.99 5.14
N LYS A 58 -13.43 2.22 5.32
CA LYS A 58 -12.37 1.44 4.69
C LYS A 58 -11.48 0.83 5.77
N THR A 59 -11.22 -0.46 5.68
CA THR A 59 -10.20 -1.14 6.49
C THR A 59 -9.04 -1.56 5.61
N TYR A 60 -7.82 -1.33 6.10
CA TYR A 60 -6.59 -1.79 5.48
C TYR A 60 -5.79 -2.58 6.51
N ILE A 61 -5.18 -3.68 6.09
CA ILE A 61 -4.22 -4.42 6.90
C ILE A 61 -2.88 -4.32 6.19
N VAL A 62 -1.90 -3.66 6.81
CA VAL A 62 -0.55 -3.54 6.24
C VAL A 62 0.33 -4.58 6.89
N ALA A 63 1.05 -5.38 6.10
CA ALA A 63 1.87 -6.47 6.61
C ALA A 63 3.19 -6.63 5.86
N ASP A 64 4.18 -7.19 6.56
CA ASP A 64 5.49 -7.56 6.03
C ASP A 64 6.00 -8.84 6.71
N CYS A 65 6.77 -9.66 5.98
CA CYS A 65 7.43 -10.85 6.50
C CYS A 65 8.93 -10.83 6.23
N GLU A 66 9.70 -11.32 7.21
CA GLU A 66 11.12 -11.58 7.05
C GLU A 66 11.38 -13.09 7.09
N PHE A 67 12.33 -13.54 6.26
CA PHE A 67 12.50 -14.97 5.94
C PHE A 67 13.89 -15.50 6.30
N ARG A 68 13.92 -16.76 6.72
CA ARG A 68 15.14 -17.58 6.77
C ARG A 68 15.09 -18.63 5.67
N TRP A 69 16.25 -18.98 5.11
CA TRP A 69 16.30 -20.05 4.12
C TRP A 69 16.31 -21.43 4.79
N ASN A 70 15.48 -22.33 4.29
CA ASN A 70 15.57 -23.76 4.59
C ASN A 70 16.67 -24.39 3.70
N ASN A 71 17.93 -24.18 4.12
CA ASN A 71 19.11 -24.67 3.39
C ASN A 71 19.06 -26.19 3.23
N THR A 72 18.65 -26.93 4.26
CA THR A 72 18.55 -28.40 4.20
C THR A 72 17.62 -28.88 3.09
N ALA A 73 16.41 -28.32 2.98
CA ALA A 73 15.47 -28.70 1.92
C ALA A 73 15.96 -28.24 0.54
N SER A 74 16.53 -27.03 0.45
CA SER A 74 17.10 -26.52 -0.80
C SER A 74 18.27 -27.37 -1.30
N ASP A 75 19.14 -27.83 -0.41
CA ASP A 75 20.30 -28.65 -0.75
C ASP A 75 19.88 -30.06 -1.15
N GLY A 76 18.87 -30.63 -0.48
CA GLY A 76 18.25 -31.89 -0.90
C GLY A 76 17.67 -31.79 -2.33
N TYR A 77 16.95 -30.72 -2.64
CA TYR A 77 16.43 -30.46 -3.99
C TYR A 77 17.56 -30.30 -5.02
N ARG A 78 18.62 -29.53 -4.70
CA ARG A 78 19.78 -29.36 -5.58
C ARG A 78 20.51 -30.67 -5.85
N ALA A 79 20.65 -31.52 -4.83
CA ALA A 79 21.26 -32.84 -4.99
C ALA A 79 20.43 -33.73 -5.93
N ALA A 80 19.09 -33.66 -5.86
CA ALA A 80 18.19 -34.42 -6.71
C ALA A 80 18.19 -33.94 -8.18
N GLU A 81 18.17 -32.62 -8.41
CA GLU A 81 18.13 -32.03 -9.77
C GLU A 81 19.50 -31.87 -10.44
N GLY A 82 20.58 -31.88 -9.65
CA GLY A 82 21.94 -31.70 -10.13
C GLY A 82 22.15 -30.36 -10.83
N ALA A 83 22.78 -30.38 -12.02
CA ALA A 83 23.16 -29.18 -12.76
C ALA A 83 21.96 -28.33 -13.24
N SER A 84 20.75 -28.90 -13.28
CA SER A 84 19.52 -28.20 -13.65
C SER A 84 18.96 -27.33 -12.53
N ALA A 85 19.44 -27.52 -11.29
CA ALA A 85 18.95 -26.77 -10.14
C ALA A 85 19.32 -25.26 -10.23
N PRO A 86 18.42 -24.35 -9.84
CA PRO A 86 18.73 -22.93 -9.78
C PRO A 86 19.84 -22.63 -8.76
N LYS A 87 20.77 -21.74 -9.17
CA LYS A 87 21.89 -21.30 -8.31
C LYS A 87 21.44 -20.53 -7.07
N ARG A 88 20.32 -19.82 -7.14
CA ARG A 88 19.74 -19.06 -6.01
C ARG A 88 18.62 -19.85 -5.37
N ILE A 89 18.55 -19.83 -4.04
CA ILE A 89 17.41 -20.33 -3.27
C ILE A 89 16.18 -19.49 -3.66
N ARG A 90 15.05 -20.15 -3.90
CA ARG A 90 13.78 -19.52 -4.30
C ARG A 90 12.75 -19.64 -3.17
N TRP A 91 11.67 -18.86 -3.28
CA TRP A 91 10.59 -18.74 -2.29
C TRP A 91 10.01 -20.05 -1.73
N PRO A 92 9.96 -21.21 -2.43
CA PRO A 92 9.43 -22.43 -1.82
C PRO A 92 10.20 -22.86 -0.56
N PHE A 93 11.48 -22.49 -0.49
CA PHE A 93 12.38 -22.80 0.62
C PHE A 93 12.51 -21.65 1.65
N ASP A 94 11.72 -20.57 1.52
CA ASP A 94 11.72 -19.48 2.51
C ASP A 94 10.83 -19.82 3.70
N THR A 95 11.37 -19.90 4.91
CA THR A 95 10.58 -20.00 6.13
C THR A 95 10.36 -18.61 6.73
N ILE A 96 9.13 -18.26 7.08
CA ILE A 96 8.82 -17.02 7.81
C ILE A 96 9.53 -17.08 9.16
N ALA A 97 10.44 -16.14 9.37
CA ALA A 97 11.23 -15.99 10.59
C ALA A 97 10.73 -14.85 11.47
N ALA A 98 10.10 -13.83 10.88
CA ALA A 98 9.35 -12.82 11.59
C ALA A 98 8.22 -12.27 10.71
N ALA A 99 7.17 -11.76 11.34
CA ALA A 99 6.07 -11.10 10.66
C ALA A 99 5.58 -9.92 11.50
N SER A 100 5.15 -8.86 10.84
CA SER A 100 4.46 -7.76 11.49
C SER A 100 3.26 -7.33 10.66
N TRP A 101 2.24 -6.81 11.34
CA TRP A 101 1.10 -6.19 10.68
C TRP A 101 0.43 -5.15 11.58
N THR A 102 -0.35 -4.26 10.97
CA THR A 102 -1.25 -3.32 11.67
C THR A 102 -2.58 -3.18 10.90
N VAL A 103 -3.66 -2.95 11.64
CA VAL A 103 -4.99 -2.69 11.09
C VAL A 103 -5.27 -1.19 11.15
N MET A 104 -5.61 -0.59 10.01
CA MET A 104 -6.02 0.80 9.90
C MET A 104 -7.47 0.89 9.42
N ARG A 105 -8.35 1.48 10.23
CA ARG A 105 -9.75 1.73 9.89
C ARG A 105 -9.97 3.22 9.69
N PHE A 106 -10.42 3.58 8.49
CA PHE A 106 -10.78 4.94 8.12
C PHE A 106 -12.28 5.03 8.04
N LYS A 107 -12.86 5.83 8.93
CA LYS A 107 -14.29 6.00 9.08
C LYS A 107 -14.79 7.16 8.23
N ALA A 108 -16.06 7.09 7.85
CA ALA A 108 -16.74 8.10 7.04
C ALA A 108 -16.72 9.54 7.62
N ASN A 109 -16.45 9.68 8.93
CA ASN A 109 -16.32 10.97 9.63
C ASN A 109 -14.86 11.46 9.72
N GLU A 110 -13.99 10.99 8.83
CA GLU A 110 -12.55 11.28 8.79
C GLU A 110 -11.77 10.81 10.04
N THR A 111 -12.41 10.01 10.92
CA THR A 111 -11.71 9.39 12.06
C THR A 111 -10.84 8.24 11.58
N VAL A 112 -9.62 8.18 12.11
CA VAL A 112 -8.65 7.13 11.83
C VAL A 112 -8.40 6.35 13.10
N GLU A 113 -8.71 5.06 13.07
CA GLU A 113 -8.45 4.12 14.15
C GLU A 113 -7.33 3.18 13.70
N ILE A 114 -6.21 3.17 14.43
CA ILE A 114 -5.07 2.32 14.12
C ILE A 114 -4.81 1.40 15.29
N GLU A 115 -4.85 0.10 15.04
CA GLU A 115 -4.48 -0.89 16.04
C GLU A 115 -2.98 -0.91 16.29
N GLN A 116 -2.62 -1.28 17.52
CA GLN A 116 -1.23 -1.53 17.89
C GLN A 116 -0.63 -2.56 16.92
N PRO A 117 0.50 -2.24 16.24
CA PRO A 117 1.15 -3.20 15.37
C PRO A 117 1.54 -4.47 16.14
N VAL A 118 1.29 -5.63 15.54
CA VAL A 118 1.72 -6.92 16.07
C VAL A 118 3.08 -7.26 15.47
N VAL A 119 3.98 -7.83 16.27
CA VAL A 119 5.30 -8.30 15.84
C VAL A 119 5.58 -9.69 16.43
N MET A 120 5.65 -10.69 15.57
CA MET A 120 5.97 -12.07 15.95
C MET A 120 7.29 -12.49 15.31
N SER A 121 8.08 -13.31 16.01
CA SER A 121 9.36 -13.82 15.50
C SER A 121 9.65 -15.23 16.00
N ALA A 122 10.46 -15.96 15.23
CA ALA A 122 10.82 -17.34 15.49
C ALA A 122 11.64 -17.53 16.76
N GLN A 123 12.28 -16.46 17.25
CA GLN A 123 12.87 -16.37 18.58
C GLN A 123 12.79 -14.91 19.06
N GLY A 124 12.89 -14.70 20.37
CA GLY A 124 12.82 -13.38 21.01
C GLY A 124 12.80 -13.48 22.54
N ALA A 125 13.03 -12.36 23.23
CA ALA A 125 13.05 -12.32 24.69
C ALA A 125 11.66 -12.51 25.33
N ASP A 126 10.61 -12.00 24.67
CA ASP A 126 9.27 -11.89 25.25
C ASP A 126 8.21 -12.76 24.58
N ASP A 127 8.44 -13.21 23.34
CA ASP A 127 7.52 -14.10 22.62
C ASP A 127 8.25 -14.83 21.48
N THR A 128 8.10 -16.15 21.43
CA THR A 128 8.71 -17.04 20.43
C THR A 128 7.59 -17.81 19.76
N ALA A 129 7.44 -17.63 18.44
CA ALA A 129 6.38 -18.26 17.67
C ALA A 129 6.93 -19.15 16.57
N THR A 130 6.36 -20.33 16.40
CA THR A 130 6.62 -21.18 15.23
C THR A 130 6.10 -20.49 13.95
N GLU A 131 6.61 -20.88 12.78
CA GLU A 131 6.10 -20.40 11.48
C GLU A 131 4.58 -20.61 11.37
N ARG A 132 4.08 -21.77 11.82
CA ARG A 132 2.66 -22.06 11.88
C ARG A 132 1.88 -21.06 12.74
N GLN A 133 2.33 -20.80 13.97
CA GLN A 133 1.65 -19.86 14.88
C GLN A 133 1.64 -18.43 14.33
N MET A 134 2.72 -17.98 13.69
CA MET A 134 2.76 -16.67 13.04
C MET A 134 1.73 -16.57 11.91
N VAL A 135 1.64 -17.61 11.07
CA VAL A 135 0.69 -17.65 9.96
C VAL A 135 -0.76 -17.76 10.45
N GLU A 136 -1.03 -18.60 11.47
CA GLU A 136 -2.35 -18.73 12.08
C GLU A 136 -2.81 -17.40 12.68
N ALA A 137 -1.95 -16.70 13.43
CA ALA A 137 -2.27 -15.39 14.00
C ALA A 137 -2.54 -14.34 12.93
N PHE A 138 -1.73 -14.30 11.88
CA PHE A 138 -1.93 -13.36 10.78
C PHE A 138 -3.21 -13.67 9.97
N PHE A 139 -3.49 -14.95 9.71
CA PHE A 139 -4.72 -15.37 9.04
C PHE A 139 -5.96 -15.06 9.89
N ALA A 140 -5.87 -15.21 11.21
CA ALA A 140 -6.93 -14.79 12.13
C ALA A 140 -7.18 -13.28 12.06
N ALA A 141 -6.13 -12.46 12.00
CA ALA A 141 -6.25 -11.01 11.83
C ALA A 141 -6.94 -10.63 10.50
N LEU A 142 -6.57 -11.30 9.40
CA LEU A 142 -7.22 -11.09 8.09
C LEU A 142 -8.68 -11.58 8.07
N ALA A 143 -8.98 -12.68 8.75
CA ALA A 143 -10.33 -13.24 8.85
C ALA A 143 -11.26 -12.39 9.74
N ALA A 144 -10.72 -11.71 10.75
CA ALA A 144 -11.46 -10.77 11.59
C ALA A 144 -11.94 -9.54 10.79
N GLU A 145 -11.26 -9.21 9.69
CA GLU A 145 -11.57 -8.07 8.82
C GLU A 145 -11.80 -8.52 7.37
N PRO A 146 -12.88 -9.27 7.07
CA PRO A 146 -13.06 -9.93 5.76
C PRO A 146 -13.16 -8.95 4.58
N ASN A 147 -13.49 -7.69 4.84
CA ASN A 147 -13.59 -6.63 3.84
C ASN A 147 -12.34 -5.74 3.78
N ALA A 148 -11.32 -6.01 4.58
CA ALA A 148 -10.08 -5.25 4.54
C ALA A 148 -9.29 -5.51 3.26
N VAL A 149 -8.60 -4.49 2.79
CA VAL A 149 -7.59 -4.62 1.74
C VAL A 149 -6.25 -4.93 2.40
N LEU A 150 -5.66 -6.07 2.07
CA LEU A 150 -4.31 -6.43 2.50
C LEU A 150 -3.28 -5.63 1.68
N ILE A 151 -2.46 -4.84 2.36
CA ILE A 151 -1.40 -4.02 1.77
C ILE A 151 -0.03 -4.61 2.12
N SER A 152 0.85 -4.69 1.12
CA SER A 152 2.26 -5.01 1.30
C SER A 152 3.13 -4.11 0.43
N TYR A 153 4.46 -4.19 0.57
CA TYR A 153 5.40 -3.60 -0.37
C TYR A 153 6.29 -4.69 -0.99
N GLY A 154 5.98 -5.10 -2.21
CA GLY A 154 6.67 -6.21 -2.89
C GLY A 154 6.17 -7.61 -2.52
N GLY A 155 5.05 -7.73 -1.78
CA GLY A 155 4.52 -9.01 -1.30
C GLY A 155 4.06 -9.96 -2.41
N GLU A 156 3.69 -9.48 -3.60
CA GLU A 156 3.36 -10.36 -4.75
C GLU A 156 4.58 -11.17 -5.21
N THR A 157 5.79 -10.64 -5.00
CA THR A 157 7.01 -11.26 -5.48
C THR A 157 7.53 -12.36 -4.55
N ARG A 158 7.06 -12.39 -3.29
CA ARG A 158 7.57 -13.30 -2.26
C ARG A 158 6.53 -13.66 -1.20
N ASP A 159 6.11 -12.71 -0.39
CA ASP A 159 5.34 -12.92 0.84
C ASP A 159 4.06 -13.72 0.61
N PHE A 160 3.27 -13.33 -0.38
CA PHE A 160 1.99 -13.98 -0.65
C PHE A 160 2.18 -15.42 -1.19
N ALA A 161 3.26 -15.67 -1.95
CA ALA A 161 3.60 -17.02 -2.39
C ALA A 161 4.01 -17.91 -1.21
N VAL A 162 4.81 -17.37 -0.29
CA VAL A 162 5.23 -18.08 0.93
C VAL A 162 4.03 -18.37 1.84
N LEU A 163 3.13 -17.41 2.05
CA LEU A 163 1.89 -17.58 2.83
C LEU A 163 0.96 -18.64 2.23
N ARG A 164 0.81 -18.67 0.90
CA ARG A 164 0.05 -19.71 0.19
C ARG A 164 0.64 -21.09 0.41
N ARG A 165 1.97 -21.20 0.35
CA ARG A 165 2.66 -22.46 0.66
C ARG A 165 2.49 -22.83 2.13
N CYS A 166 2.60 -21.90 3.08
CA CYS A 166 2.29 -22.17 4.49
C CYS A 166 0.89 -22.73 4.67
N ALA A 167 -0.11 -22.15 3.99
CA ALA A 167 -1.48 -22.63 4.05
C ALA A 167 -1.61 -24.09 3.61
N ALA A 168 -0.96 -24.46 2.49
CA ALA A 168 -0.92 -25.84 2.02
C ALA A 168 -0.15 -26.78 2.97
N THR A 169 0.99 -26.33 3.50
CA THR A 169 1.85 -27.13 4.39
C THR A 169 1.20 -27.42 5.75
N TYR A 170 0.46 -26.45 6.28
CA TYR A 170 -0.12 -26.53 7.63
C TYR A 170 -1.62 -26.82 7.65
N ASP A 171 -2.21 -27.15 6.50
CA ASP A 171 -3.64 -27.40 6.33
C ASP A 171 -4.51 -26.24 6.85
N LEU A 172 -4.12 -25.00 6.51
CA LEU A 172 -4.82 -23.79 6.92
C LEU A 172 -5.70 -23.26 5.79
N GLN A 173 -6.90 -22.82 6.15
CA GLN A 173 -7.76 -22.11 5.20
C GLN A 173 -7.24 -20.68 4.99
N MET A 174 -6.96 -20.32 3.74
CA MET A 174 -6.55 -18.96 3.41
C MET A 174 -7.69 -17.96 3.63
N PRO A 175 -7.40 -16.76 4.17
CA PRO A 175 -8.38 -15.68 4.28
C PRO A 175 -8.71 -15.09 2.89
N PRO A 176 -9.89 -14.47 2.71
CA PRO A 176 -10.38 -14.01 1.40
C PRO A 176 -9.38 -13.18 0.59
N GLN A 177 -8.61 -12.31 1.26
CA GLN A 177 -7.61 -11.42 0.67
C GLN A 177 -6.49 -12.17 -0.05
N LEU A 178 -6.18 -13.40 0.40
CA LEU A 178 -5.09 -14.23 -0.12
C LEU A 178 -5.56 -15.36 -1.05
N ARG A 179 -6.88 -15.55 -1.24
CA ARG A 179 -7.42 -16.62 -2.11
C ARG A 179 -7.18 -16.29 -3.58
N GLU A 180 -7.41 -15.05 -3.99
CA GLU A 180 -7.26 -14.63 -5.38
C GLU A 180 -5.78 -14.55 -5.80
N SER A 181 -5.47 -15.17 -6.94
CA SER A 181 -4.14 -15.26 -7.56
C SER A 181 -3.82 -14.13 -8.53
N ARG A 182 -4.83 -13.41 -9.02
CA ARG A 182 -4.64 -12.24 -9.88
C ARG A 182 -3.77 -11.20 -9.17
N LEU A 183 -2.75 -10.70 -9.86
CA LEU A 183 -1.83 -9.68 -9.33
C LEU A 183 -2.60 -8.46 -8.80
N TYR A 184 -3.56 -7.97 -9.58
CA TYR A 184 -4.45 -6.89 -9.19
C TYR A 184 -5.79 -7.45 -8.75
N HIS A 185 -6.15 -7.23 -7.48
CA HIS A 185 -7.44 -7.65 -6.94
C HIS A 185 -7.92 -6.67 -5.85
N PRO A 186 -9.21 -6.30 -5.77
CA PRO A 186 -9.67 -5.30 -4.80
C PRO A 186 -9.39 -5.62 -3.33
N ALA A 187 -9.17 -6.88 -2.99
CA ALA A 187 -8.88 -7.31 -1.62
C ALA A 187 -7.38 -7.25 -1.24
N LYS A 188 -6.48 -6.94 -2.18
CA LYS A 188 -5.04 -6.80 -1.89
C LYS A 188 -4.36 -5.75 -2.77
N LEU A 189 -3.35 -5.08 -2.22
CA LEU A 189 -2.58 -4.03 -2.89
C LEU A 189 -1.10 -4.21 -2.58
N ASP A 190 -0.31 -4.49 -3.61
CA ASP A 190 1.15 -4.37 -3.54
C ASP A 190 1.54 -2.95 -3.93
N LEU A 191 2.00 -2.17 -2.95
CA LEU A 191 2.36 -0.77 -3.15
C LEU A 191 3.57 -0.58 -4.04
N CYS A 192 4.50 -1.54 -4.07
CA CYS A 192 5.65 -1.45 -4.95
C CYS A 192 5.18 -1.45 -6.40
N MET A 193 4.32 -2.41 -6.76
CA MET A 193 3.74 -2.48 -8.11
C MET A 193 2.80 -1.30 -8.39
N ALA A 194 1.95 -0.91 -7.45
CA ALA A 194 0.99 0.17 -7.63
C ALA A 194 1.65 1.54 -7.84
N MET A 195 2.78 1.80 -7.16
CA MET A 195 3.51 3.05 -7.28
C MET A 195 4.50 3.07 -8.45
N SER A 196 5.07 1.92 -8.82
CA SER A 196 5.94 1.83 -9.99
C SER A 196 5.16 1.94 -11.30
N VAL A 197 3.90 1.50 -11.35
CA VAL A 197 3.06 1.46 -12.57
C VAL A 197 3.73 0.62 -13.67
N GLY A 198 4.59 1.21 -14.49
CA GLY A 198 5.42 0.53 -15.50
C GLY A 198 6.92 0.83 -15.39
N ALA A 199 7.34 1.59 -14.38
CA ALA A 199 8.74 1.84 -14.05
C ALA A 199 9.36 0.66 -13.28
N GLU A 200 10.67 0.71 -13.07
CA GLU A 200 11.37 -0.28 -12.24
C GLU A 200 10.82 -0.27 -10.80
N CYS A 201 10.69 -1.46 -10.23
CA CYS A 201 10.34 -1.64 -8.83
C CYS A 201 11.57 -1.33 -7.97
N VAL A 202 11.47 -0.30 -7.12
CA VAL A 202 12.55 0.11 -6.22
C VAL A 202 12.36 -0.47 -4.82
N HIS A 203 13.44 -0.57 -4.05
CA HIS A 203 13.37 -1.03 -2.67
C HIS A 203 12.59 -0.04 -1.78
N LEU A 204 11.88 -0.56 -0.77
CA LEU A 204 11.09 0.26 0.17
C LEU A 204 11.88 1.46 0.76
N PRO A 205 13.13 1.29 1.27
CA PRO A 205 13.89 2.42 1.81
C PRO A 205 14.26 3.48 0.76
N GLU A 206 14.39 3.11 -0.51
CA GLU A 206 14.71 4.03 -1.59
C GLU A 206 13.56 5.01 -1.85
N LEU A 207 12.35 4.48 -2.00
CA LEU A 207 11.15 5.29 -2.15
C LEU A 207 10.85 6.10 -0.89
N ALA A 208 11.03 5.51 0.29
CA ALA A 208 10.83 6.20 1.57
C ALA A 208 11.79 7.40 1.70
N ALA A 209 13.06 7.24 1.34
CA ALA A 209 14.04 8.33 1.34
C ALA A 209 13.63 9.47 0.39
N ALA A 210 13.16 9.14 -0.82
CA ALA A 210 12.68 10.13 -1.79
C ALA A 210 11.49 10.96 -1.25
N LEU A 211 10.68 10.38 -0.38
CA LEU A 211 9.52 11.02 0.25
C LEU A 211 9.81 11.58 1.65
N SER A 212 11.07 11.54 2.10
CA SER A 212 11.47 11.95 3.46
C SER A 212 10.70 11.21 4.57
N ILE A 213 10.42 9.92 4.34
CA ILE A 213 9.78 9.01 5.30
C ILE A 213 10.87 8.14 5.94
N PRO A 214 10.91 7.98 7.27
CA PRO A 214 11.81 7.06 7.92
C PRO A 214 11.57 5.63 7.44
N ALA A 215 12.66 4.93 7.17
CA ALA A 215 12.68 3.49 6.89
C ALA A 215 13.68 2.80 7.81
N LYS A 216 13.65 1.47 7.80
CA LYS A 216 14.53 0.62 8.61
C LYS A 216 15.99 1.09 8.59
N PRO A 217 16.69 1.06 9.74
CA PRO A 217 18.06 1.55 9.86
C PRO A 217 19.11 0.61 9.23
N SER A 218 18.76 -0.67 9.04
CA SER A 218 19.67 -1.70 8.51
C SER A 218 19.39 -2.01 7.04
N PRO A 219 20.43 -2.22 6.20
CA PRO A 219 20.24 -2.59 4.80
C PRO A 219 19.51 -3.93 4.62
N SER A 220 18.58 -4.05 3.67
CA SER A 220 17.79 -5.28 3.44
C SER A 220 18.63 -6.54 3.21
N ARG A 221 19.88 -6.41 2.73
CA ARG A 221 20.80 -7.54 2.49
C ARG A 221 21.42 -8.14 3.76
N SER A 222 21.22 -7.54 4.94
CA SER A 222 21.76 -8.05 6.20
C SER A 222 20.75 -8.91 6.98
N ILE A 223 19.46 -8.92 6.63
CA ILE A 223 18.43 -9.57 7.47
C ILE A 223 18.62 -11.08 7.61
N GLY A 224 18.92 -11.79 6.52
CA GLY A 224 19.22 -13.22 6.57
C GLY A 224 20.40 -13.52 7.51
N ARG A 225 21.45 -12.70 7.44
CA ARG A 225 22.60 -12.79 8.37
C ARG A 225 22.21 -12.44 9.81
N MET A 226 21.30 -11.50 10.03
CA MET A 226 20.82 -11.17 11.38
C MET A 226 20.02 -12.32 11.99
N ILE A 227 19.20 -12.99 11.19
CA ILE A 227 18.46 -14.20 11.60
C ILE A 227 19.45 -15.33 11.93
N GLU A 228 20.42 -15.59 11.06
CA GLU A 228 21.47 -16.61 11.28
C GLU A 228 22.32 -16.32 12.54
N GLN A 229 22.58 -15.04 12.83
CA GLN A 229 23.32 -14.59 14.01
C GLN A 229 22.46 -14.49 15.28
N GLY A 230 21.15 -14.79 15.20
CA GLY A 230 20.25 -14.69 16.35
C GLY A 230 20.02 -13.26 16.84
N LYS A 231 20.20 -12.24 15.99
CA LYS A 231 19.99 -10.82 16.32
C LYS A 231 18.51 -10.43 16.30
N TRP A 232 17.69 -11.19 17.03
CA TRP A 232 16.22 -11.08 16.99
C TRP A 232 15.64 -9.72 17.36
N PRO A 233 16.20 -8.95 18.32
CA PRO A 233 15.74 -7.59 18.54
C PRO A 233 15.82 -6.72 17.27
N ALA A 234 16.91 -6.84 16.50
CA ALA A 234 17.07 -6.12 15.25
C ALA A 234 16.16 -6.64 14.13
N VAL A 235 15.91 -7.96 14.08
CA VAL A 235 14.95 -8.56 13.13
C VAL A 235 13.53 -8.04 13.40
N ARG A 236 13.13 -7.97 14.67
CA ARG A 236 11.81 -7.46 15.10
C ARG A 236 11.66 -5.97 14.80
N GLU A 237 12.67 -5.17 15.13
CA GLU A 237 12.70 -3.74 14.79
C GLU A 237 12.60 -3.54 13.28
N GLN A 238 13.26 -4.39 12.49
CA GLN A 238 13.26 -4.28 11.03
C GLN A 238 11.88 -4.54 10.41
N VAL A 239 11.24 -5.67 10.73
CA VAL A 239 9.92 -6.01 10.17
C VAL A 239 8.85 -5.00 10.62
N LEU A 240 8.94 -4.50 11.86
CA LEU A 240 8.06 -3.44 12.35
C LEU A 240 8.29 -2.14 11.57
N ALA A 241 9.55 -1.74 11.36
CA ALA A 241 9.88 -0.54 10.61
C ALA A 241 9.33 -0.60 9.18
N ASP A 242 9.44 -1.74 8.50
CA ASP A 242 8.93 -1.91 7.14
C ASP A 242 7.39 -1.80 7.10
N VAL A 243 6.66 -2.35 8.08
CA VAL A 243 5.20 -2.15 8.21
C VAL A 243 4.84 -0.69 8.44
N LEU A 244 5.55 0.01 9.32
CA LEU A 244 5.27 1.42 9.62
C LEU A 244 5.54 2.32 8.41
N THR A 245 6.66 2.12 7.71
CA THR A 245 7.00 2.85 6.49
C THR A 245 5.98 2.56 5.39
N THR A 246 5.63 1.30 5.18
CA THR A 246 4.61 0.88 4.20
C THR A 246 3.24 1.48 4.52
N SER A 247 2.87 1.57 5.80
CA SER A 247 1.61 2.17 6.22
C SER A 247 1.54 3.67 5.90
N VAL A 248 2.64 4.41 6.09
CA VAL A 248 2.71 5.82 5.68
C VAL A 248 2.58 5.95 4.16
N LEU A 249 3.28 5.12 3.40
CA LEU A 249 3.17 5.11 1.94
C LEU A 249 1.75 4.79 1.47
N ALA A 250 1.08 3.83 2.12
CA ALA A 250 -0.32 3.49 1.87
C ALA A 250 -1.22 4.71 2.06
N ILE A 251 -1.09 5.40 3.21
CA ILE A 251 -1.86 6.62 3.51
C ILE A 251 -1.64 7.67 2.42
N TYR A 252 -0.39 7.89 2.00
CA TYR A 252 -0.06 8.91 1.00
C TYR A 252 -0.60 8.54 -0.38
N HIS A 253 -0.41 7.30 -0.80
CA HIS A 253 -0.87 6.79 -2.09
C HIS A 253 -2.39 6.79 -2.18
N LEU A 254 -3.09 6.22 -1.20
CA LEU A 254 -4.56 6.12 -1.21
C LEU A 254 -5.20 7.51 -1.17
N ALA A 255 -4.65 8.43 -0.38
CA ALA A 255 -5.14 9.80 -0.33
C ALA A 255 -4.88 10.57 -1.63
N SER A 256 -3.73 10.40 -2.28
CA SER A 256 -3.45 11.09 -3.54
C SER A 256 -4.33 10.61 -4.71
N HIS A 257 -4.90 9.40 -4.61
CA HIS A 257 -5.81 8.84 -5.60
C HIS A 257 -7.29 9.08 -5.27
N GLY A 258 -7.61 9.82 -4.19
CA GLY A 258 -9.00 10.04 -3.75
C GLY A 258 -9.70 8.77 -3.27
N VAL A 259 -8.96 7.67 -3.04
CA VAL A 259 -9.49 6.42 -2.47
C VAL A 259 -9.68 6.56 -0.96
N LEU A 260 -8.96 7.49 -0.34
CA LEU A 260 -8.99 7.77 1.08
C LEU A 260 -9.05 9.28 1.38
N THR A 261 -10.13 9.72 1.99
CA THR A 261 -10.30 11.07 2.55
C THR A 261 -9.95 11.03 4.02
N CYS A 262 -8.79 11.57 4.37
CA CYS A 262 -8.38 11.75 5.77
C CYS A 262 -7.39 12.92 5.91
N ASN A 263 -7.28 13.46 7.12
CA ASN A 263 -6.14 14.30 7.46
C ASN A 263 -4.88 13.42 7.57
N ARG A 264 -4.06 13.41 6.51
CA ARG A 264 -2.83 12.58 6.44
C ARG A 264 -1.91 12.76 7.64
N ALA A 265 -1.79 13.98 8.17
CA ALA A 265 -0.91 14.25 9.29
C ALA A 265 -1.46 13.65 10.61
N ASP A 266 -2.78 13.66 10.79
CA ASP A 266 -3.42 12.98 11.91
C ASP A 266 -3.35 11.46 11.79
N ALA A 267 -3.54 10.91 10.59
CA ALA A 267 -3.40 9.48 10.35
C ALA A 267 -1.98 8.99 10.66
N VAL A 268 -0.95 9.73 10.22
CA VAL A 268 0.46 9.41 10.51
C VAL A 268 0.76 9.54 12.01
N LEU A 269 0.18 10.53 12.70
CA LEU A 269 0.36 10.66 14.15
C LEU A 269 -0.33 9.52 14.91
N ALA A 270 -1.54 9.15 14.52
CA ALA A 270 -2.25 8.00 15.10
C ALA A 270 -1.45 6.71 14.94
N LEU A 271 -0.81 6.51 13.78
CA LEU A 271 0.06 5.36 13.52
C LEU A 271 1.28 5.36 14.46
N ALA A 272 1.92 6.52 14.64
CA ALA A 272 3.05 6.66 15.54
C ALA A 272 2.65 6.43 17.01
N THR A 273 1.47 6.88 17.43
CA THR A 273 0.94 6.61 18.77
C THR A 273 0.68 5.12 18.98
N ALA A 274 0.03 4.45 18.03
CA ALA A 274 -0.20 3.00 18.09
C ALA A 274 1.12 2.22 18.13
N ALA A 275 2.10 2.60 17.31
CA ALA A 275 3.44 1.99 17.31
C ALA A 275 4.17 2.17 18.65
N LYS A 276 4.11 3.36 19.25
CA LYS A 276 4.75 3.63 20.55
C LYS A 276 4.12 2.83 21.69
N LEU A 277 2.80 2.59 21.63
CA LEU A 277 2.11 1.74 22.59
C LEU A 277 2.51 0.28 22.43
N ALA A 278 2.59 -0.21 21.19
CA ALA A 278 2.97 -1.59 20.89
C ALA A 278 4.44 -1.91 21.21
N ALA A 279 5.34 -0.97 20.93
CA ALA A 279 6.78 -1.17 21.01
C ALA A 279 7.48 -0.01 21.75
N PRO A 280 7.21 0.17 23.06
CA PRO A 280 7.65 1.34 23.81
C PRO A 280 9.18 1.45 23.97
N GLN A 281 9.91 0.35 23.78
CA GLN A 281 11.38 0.27 23.89
C GLN A 281 12.09 0.15 22.53
N ASP A 282 11.36 0.06 21.43
CA ASP A 282 11.94 -0.08 20.10
C ASP A 282 12.65 1.22 19.68
N SER A 283 13.89 1.11 19.20
CA SER A 283 14.73 2.29 19.01
C SER A 283 14.32 3.07 17.77
N PHE A 284 13.94 2.38 16.69
CA PHE A 284 13.39 3.00 15.49
C PHE A 284 12.08 3.74 15.81
N VAL A 285 11.15 3.10 16.53
CA VAL A 285 9.87 3.72 16.91
C VAL A 285 10.11 4.97 17.75
N THR A 286 10.91 4.85 18.81
CA THR A 286 11.03 5.90 19.84
C THR A 286 11.94 7.05 19.43
N LYS A 287 13.04 6.78 18.73
CA LYS A 287 14.06 7.79 18.40
C LYS A 287 13.91 8.34 16.99
N THR A 288 13.18 7.65 16.11
CA THR A 288 13.08 8.02 14.70
C THR A 288 11.64 8.26 14.27
N PHE A 289 10.78 7.25 14.33
CA PHE A 289 9.44 7.31 13.73
C PHE A 289 8.51 8.29 14.46
N VAL A 290 8.42 8.21 15.78
CA VAL A 290 7.57 9.10 16.59
C VAL A 290 8.01 10.57 16.48
N PRO A 291 9.30 10.92 16.65
CA PRO A 291 9.75 12.30 16.45
C PRO A 291 9.45 12.83 15.03
N TRP A 292 9.65 12.01 14.01
CA TRP A 292 9.35 12.38 12.63
C TRP A 292 7.85 12.64 12.41
N ALA A 293 6.97 11.76 12.92
CA ALA A 293 5.52 11.90 12.80
C ALA A 293 4.99 13.18 13.50
N ASN A 294 5.52 13.50 14.67
CA ASN A 294 5.25 14.78 15.33
C ASN A 294 5.65 15.97 14.46
N GLY A 295 6.83 15.89 13.82
CA GLY A 295 7.28 16.90 12.85
C GLY A 295 6.33 17.06 11.66
N VAL A 296 5.76 15.95 11.15
CA VAL A 296 4.73 15.99 10.09
C VAL A 296 3.48 16.74 10.57
N LYS A 297 2.99 16.46 11.78
CA LYS A 297 1.81 17.13 12.35
C LYS A 297 2.04 18.62 12.59
N VAL A 298 3.22 19.01 13.06
CA VAL A 298 3.56 20.43 13.23
C VAL A 298 3.58 21.13 11.88
N ARG A 299 4.24 20.57 10.87
CA ARG A 299 4.30 21.15 9.51
C ARG A 299 2.92 21.27 8.86
N SER A 300 1.99 20.36 9.13
CA SER A 300 0.64 20.43 8.57
C SER A 300 -0.16 21.63 9.10
N ARG A 301 0.10 22.07 10.33
CA ARG A 301 -0.53 23.27 10.92
C ARG A 301 0.01 24.57 10.31
N LEU A 302 1.29 24.59 9.93
CA LEU A 302 1.94 25.75 9.33
C LEU A 302 1.47 26.05 7.90
N ARG A 303 0.93 25.05 7.17
CA ARG A 303 0.35 25.25 5.84
C ARG A 303 -1.03 25.92 5.86
N GLY A 304 -1.63 26.12 7.04
CA GLY A 304 -2.97 26.68 7.22
C GLY A 304 -3.06 28.20 7.39
N VAL A 305 -1.95 28.94 7.32
CA VAL A 305 -1.95 30.40 7.42
C VAL A 305 -1.32 30.98 6.16
N ILE A 306 -2.15 31.24 5.15
CA ILE A 306 -1.88 32.28 4.16
C ILE A 306 -2.85 33.39 4.50
N ASP A 307 -2.41 34.36 5.31
CA ASP A 307 -3.08 35.66 5.35
C ASP A 307 -2.84 36.30 3.97
N VAL A 308 -3.84 36.20 3.09
CA VAL A 308 -3.95 37.11 1.96
C VAL A 308 -4.40 38.44 2.57
N ALA A 309 -3.44 39.23 3.03
CA ALA A 309 -3.69 40.60 3.42
C ALA A 309 -4.29 41.36 2.22
N ALA A 310 -5.35 42.11 2.51
CA ALA A 310 -6.26 42.81 1.61
C ALA A 310 -5.58 43.77 0.61
#